data_AF-A0A060Z110-F1
#
_entry.id   AF-A0A060Z110-F1
#
_cell.length_a   1.000
_cell.length_b   1.000
_cell.length_c   1.000
_cell.angle_alpha   90.00
_cell.angle_beta   90.00
_cell.angle_gamma   90.00
#
_symmetry.space_group_name_H-M   'P 1'
#
loop_
_entity.id
_entity.type
_entity.pdbx_description
1 polymer ?
#
loop_
_entity_poly.entity_id
_entity_poly.type
_entity_poly.pdbx_seq_one_letter_code
_entity_poly.pdbx_strand_id
1 'polypeptide(L)'
;MVFLSCWGETCPRHCPVISWPESTTQKIASIDTKYPPQRIEHVCMDTPITYNHTIPNSGAHRTVGAESGEYLYCPPQRWLNNLQHGATVFLYHPCAPVRQRDLLSALGHCCLSDYIITPHPDLSKHRVSESHT
;
A
#
# COMPACT_ATOMS: atom_id res chain seq x y z
N MET A 1 25.42 -6.15 8.19
CA MET A 1 24.60 -6.85 7.18
C MET A 1 23.91 -7.98 7.91
N VAL A 2 22.65 -7.80 8.32
CA VAL A 2 21.89 -8.88 8.95
C VAL A 2 20.77 -9.22 7.99
N PHE A 3 21.05 -10.19 7.12
CA PHE A 3 20.02 -10.97 6.47
C PHE A 3 19.49 -11.94 7.53
N LEU A 4 18.33 -11.63 8.11
CA LEU A 4 17.51 -12.65 8.74
C LEU A 4 16.59 -13.18 7.65
N SER A 5 17.14 -14.17 6.94
CA SER A 5 16.42 -14.99 5.97
C SER A 5 15.35 -15.79 6.71
N CYS A 6 14.08 -15.40 6.62
CA CYS A 6 12.99 -16.36 6.80
C CYS A 6 12.75 -17.08 5.47
N TRP A 7 13.73 -17.89 5.06
CA TRP A 7 13.51 -18.96 4.11
C TRP A 7 13.29 -20.23 4.93
N GLY A 8 12.04 -20.67 5.09
CA GLY A 8 11.77 -22.01 5.60
C GLY A 8 10.64 -22.20 6.61
N GLU A 9 9.91 -21.16 7.00
CA GLU A 9 8.65 -21.36 7.72
C GLU A 9 7.51 -21.05 6.76
N THR A 10 6.82 -22.09 6.31
CA THR A 10 5.55 -21.95 5.59
C THR A 10 4.67 -20.99 6.41
N CYS A 11 4.32 -19.79 5.89
CA CYS A 11 3.16 -19.11 6.47
C CYS A 11 2.04 -20.15 6.40
N PRO A 12 1.44 -20.54 7.55
CA PRO A 12 0.35 -21.50 7.52
C PRO A 12 -0.65 -20.99 6.50
N ARG A 13 -1.11 -21.84 5.58
CA ARG A 13 -2.26 -21.50 4.71
C ARG A 13 -3.53 -21.15 5.51
N HIS A 14 -3.46 -21.25 6.84
CA HIS A 14 -4.28 -20.50 7.76
C HIS A 14 -3.76 -19.07 7.91
N CYS A 15 -4.22 -18.15 7.04
CA CYS A 15 -4.31 -16.75 7.46
C CYS A 15 -5.10 -16.76 8.79
N PRO A 16 -4.58 -16.17 9.88
CA PRO A 16 -5.33 -16.13 11.13
C PRO A 16 -6.71 -15.59 10.81
N VAL A 17 -7.75 -16.25 11.31
CA VAL A 17 -9.11 -15.70 11.23
C VAL A 17 -9.07 -14.42 12.05
N ILE A 18 -8.77 -13.31 11.39
CA ILE A 18 -8.99 -11.99 11.95
C ILE A 18 -10.49 -11.96 12.14
N SER A 19 -10.93 -12.20 13.38
CA SER A 19 -12.30 -11.91 13.78
C SER A 19 -12.43 -10.40 13.70
N TRP A 20 -12.69 -9.91 12.48
CA TRP A 20 -13.18 -8.57 12.29
C TRP A 20 -14.36 -8.45 13.24
N PRO A 21 -14.40 -7.45 14.15
CA PRO A 21 -15.57 -7.23 14.96
C PRO A 21 -16.75 -7.21 14.00
N GLU A 22 -17.77 -8.01 14.32
CA GLU A 22 -18.96 -8.17 13.49
C GLU A 22 -19.37 -6.78 13.04
N SER A 23 -19.23 -6.53 11.73
CA SER A 23 -19.43 -5.20 11.18
C SER A 23 -20.86 -4.83 11.54
N THR A 24 -21.03 -3.95 12.52
CA THR A 24 -22.26 -3.17 12.59
C THR A 24 -22.39 -2.60 11.20
N THR A 25 -23.49 -2.88 10.50
CA THR A 25 -23.71 -2.49 9.10
C THR A 25 -23.72 -0.97 8.97
N GLN A 26 -22.59 -0.32 9.22
CA GLN A 26 -22.29 1.00 8.74
C GLN A 26 -22.12 0.77 7.25
N LYS A 27 -23.16 1.15 6.51
CA LYS A 27 -23.12 1.28 5.07
C LYS A 27 -22.09 2.37 4.76
N ILE A 28 -20.81 2.02 4.81
CA ILE A 28 -19.74 2.87 4.29
C ILE A 28 -20.09 3.01 2.82
N ALA A 29 -20.34 4.25 2.38
CA ALA A 29 -20.61 4.51 0.99
C ALA A 29 -19.48 3.88 0.17
N SER A 30 -19.81 3.10 -0.86
CA SER A 30 -18.80 2.59 -1.78
C SER A 30 -18.08 3.81 -2.35
N ILE A 31 -16.82 4.01 -1.94
CA ILE A 31 -15.95 5.00 -2.54
C ILE A 31 -15.37 4.35 -3.79
N ASP A 32 -16.24 4.06 -4.77
CA ASP A 32 -15.79 3.77 -6.13
C ASP A 32 -15.41 5.12 -6.76
N THR A 33 -14.27 5.66 -6.32
CA THR A 33 -13.68 6.82 -6.99
C THR A 33 -13.11 6.33 -8.31
N LYS A 34 -13.87 6.53 -9.38
CA LYS A 34 -13.39 6.26 -10.73
C LYS A 34 -12.39 7.34 -11.14
N TYR A 35 -11.13 6.95 -11.28
CA TYR A 35 -10.11 7.79 -11.88
C TYR A 35 -10.17 7.65 -13.40
N PRO A 36 -9.99 8.75 -14.16
CA PRO A 36 -9.85 8.65 -15.61
C PRO A 36 -8.60 7.83 -15.95
N PRO A 37 -8.64 6.99 -16.99
CA PRO A 37 -7.48 6.21 -17.39
C PRO A 37 -6.34 7.15 -17.79
N GLN A 38 -5.20 7.02 -17.12
CA GLN A 38 -3.98 7.74 -17.46
C GLN A 38 -3.03 6.84 -18.26
N ARG A 39 -2.23 7.43 -19.14
CA ARG A 39 -1.18 6.68 -19.84
C ARG A 39 -0.09 6.26 -18.86
N ILE A 40 0.45 5.07 -19.08
CA ILE A 40 1.64 4.58 -18.38
C ILE A 40 2.84 5.32 -18.96
N GLU A 41 3.45 6.18 -18.15
CA GLU A 41 4.61 6.98 -18.56
C GLU A 41 5.85 6.53 -17.77
N HIS A 42 6.76 5.84 -18.46
CA HIS A 42 8.05 5.47 -17.89
C HIS A 42 9.02 6.63 -18.09
N VAL A 43 9.52 7.18 -16.98
CA VAL A 43 10.34 8.41 -17.00
C VAL A 43 11.78 8.10 -16.56
N CYS A 44 12.77 8.58 -17.34
CA CYS A 44 14.21 8.44 -17.08
C CYS A 44 14.65 9.18 -15.81
N MET A 45 15.59 8.59 -15.05
CA MET A 45 16.00 9.01 -13.69
C MET A 45 16.37 10.49 -13.53
N ASP A 46 16.83 11.13 -14.60
CA ASP A 46 17.22 12.53 -14.70
C ASP A 46 16.04 13.50 -14.73
N THR A 47 14.85 13.02 -15.06
CA THR A 47 13.64 13.84 -15.15
C THR A 47 12.86 13.80 -13.83
N PRO A 48 12.51 14.95 -13.23
CA PRO A 48 11.69 14.98 -12.02
C PRO A 48 10.25 14.54 -12.31
N ILE A 49 9.62 13.91 -11.32
CA ILE A 49 8.22 13.47 -11.39
C ILE A 49 7.45 14.16 -10.27
N THR A 50 6.34 14.81 -10.59
CA THR A 50 5.44 15.46 -9.64
C THR A 50 4.05 14.85 -9.71
N TYR A 51 3.39 14.73 -8.56
CA TYR A 51 2.03 14.20 -8.46
C TYR A 51 1.12 15.26 -7.85
N ASN A 52 -0.07 15.41 -8.42
CA ASN A 52 -1.06 16.37 -7.92
C ASN A 52 -1.91 15.81 -6.77
N HIS A 53 -1.95 14.48 -6.62
CA HIS A 53 -2.75 13.80 -5.62
C HIS A 53 -1.90 13.41 -4.42
N THR A 54 -2.47 13.54 -3.21
CA THR A 54 -1.84 13.11 -1.96
C THR A 54 -1.44 11.65 -1.99
N ILE A 55 -2.28 10.79 -2.55
CA ILE A 55 -1.97 9.37 -2.80
C ILE A 55 -1.98 9.17 -4.31
N PRO A 56 -0.83 9.14 -4.97
CA PRO A 56 -0.79 8.79 -6.38
C PRO A 56 -1.05 7.29 -6.53
N ASN A 57 -2.02 6.95 -7.37
CA ASN A 57 -2.40 5.57 -7.73
C ASN A 57 -2.11 5.23 -9.20
N SER A 58 -1.76 6.24 -10.00
CA SER A 58 -1.49 6.17 -11.44
C SER A 58 -0.59 7.34 -11.84
N GLY A 59 -0.11 7.32 -13.09
CA GLY A 59 0.74 8.36 -13.68
C GLY A 59 2.20 7.92 -13.88
N ALA A 60 3.07 8.91 -14.09
CA ALA A 60 4.48 8.69 -14.40
C ALA A 60 5.23 7.97 -13.28
N HIS A 61 6.09 7.01 -13.64
CA HIS A 61 6.90 6.24 -12.69
C HIS A 61 8.21 5.75 -13.31
N ARG A 62 9.07 5.15 -12.48
CA ARG A 62 10.35 4.57 -12.95
C ARG A 62 10.14 3.12 -13.37
N THR A 63 10.92 2.66 -14.34
CA THR A 63 10.89 1.29 -14.86
C THR A 63 11.22 0.22 -13.82
N VAL A 64 11.94 0.60 -12.75
CA VAL A 64 12.32 -0.34 -11.70
C VAL A 64 11.38 -0.19 -10.51
N GLY A 65 10.66 -1.25 -10.17
CA GLY A 65 9.81 -1.32 -8.98
C GLY A 65 10.60 -1.46 -7.67
N ALA A 66 9.86 -1.60 -6.58
CA ALA A 66 10.38 -2.09 -5.31
C ALA A 66 10.25 -3.62 -5.25
N GLU A 67 11.07 -4.27 -4.43
CA GLU A 67 10.89 -5.68 -4.09
C GLU A 67 9.66 -5.83 -3.18
N SER A 68 9.02 -7.00 -3.17
CA SER A 68 7.90 -7.24 -2.27
C SER A 68 8.37 -7.20 -0.82
N GLY A 69 7.69 -6.44 0.05
CA GLY A 69 8.07 -6.35 1.45
C GLY A 69 7.62 -5.09 2.19
N GLU A 70 8.16 -4.95 3.41
CA GLU A 70 7.94 -3.79 4.28
C GLU A 70 9.12 -2.83 4.22
N TYR A 71 8.81 -1.54 4.08
CA TYR A 71 9.79 -0.48 3.92
C TYR A 71 9.67 0.57 5.01
N LEU A 72 10.82 1.06 5.47
CA LEU A 72 10.88 2.32 6.23
C LEU A 72 10.38 3.50 5.40
N TYR A 73 10.63 3.44 4.08
CA TYR A 73 10.10 4.36 3.09
C TYR A 73 10.26 3.76 1.69
N CYS A 74 9.16 3.64 0.96
CA CYS A 74 9.15 3.36 -0.47
C CYS A 74 8.67 4.62 -1.19
N PRO A 75 9.37 5.18 -2.19
CA PRO A 75 8.90 6.38 -2.87
C PRO A 75 7.75 6.05 -3.84
N PRO A 76 6.83 6.99 -4.12
CA PRO A 76 5.67 6.73 -4.96
C PRO A 76 5.96 6.13 -6.33
N GLN A 77 7.04 6.59 -6.95
CA GLN A 77 7.48 6.13 -8.27
C GLN A 77 7.79 4.63 -8.31
N ARG A 78 8.13 4.01 -7.17
CA ARG A 78 8.42 2.57 -7.08
C ARG A 78 7.14 1.78 -6.92
N TRP A 79 6.32 2.12 -5.92
CA TRP A 79 5.08 1.39 -5.69
C TRP A 79 4.07 1.55 -6.84
N LEU A 80 4.10 2.66 -7.59
CA LEU A 80 3.27 2.86 -8.78
C LEU A 80 3.62 1.86 -9.89
N ASN A 81 4.92 1.56 -10.07
CA ASN A 81 5.34 0.50 -10.97
C ASN A 81 4.81 -0.86 -10.48
N ASN A 82 4.92 -1.17 -9.18
CA ASN A 82 4.38 -2.41 -8.62
C ASN A 82 2.84 -2.50 -8.80
N LEU A 83 2.09 -1.41 -8.58
CA LEU A 83 0.64 -1.35 -8.82
C LEU A 83 0.29 -1.64 -10.29
N GLN A 84 1.06 -1.09 -11.23
CA GLN A 84 0.89 -1.34 -12.66
C GLN A 84 1.12 -2.82 -13.04
N HIS A 85 1.90 -3.55 -12.24
CA HIS A 85 2.11 -5.00 -12.39
C HIS A 85 1.19 -5.86 -11.49
N GLY A 86 0.24 -5.24 -10.77
CA GLY A 86 -0.77 -5.94 -9.99
C GLY A 86 -0.42 -6.21 -8.53
N ALA A 87 0.65 -5.61 -8.00
CA ALA A 87 0.98 -5.70 -6.58
C ALA A 87 -0.05 -4.98 -5.70
N THR A 88 -0.15 -5.40 -4.43
CA THR A 88 -0.95 -4.67 -3.43
C THR A 88 -0.09 -3.69 -2.66
N VAL A 89 -0.54 -2.43 -2.52
CA VAL A 89 0.20 -1.40 -1.77
C VAL A 89 -0.58 -0.97 -0.53
N PHE A 90 0.01 -1.21 0.64
CA PHE A 90 -0.50 -0.75 1.93
C PHE A 90 0.24 0.52 2.36
N LEU A 91 -0.49 1.62 2.41
CA LEU A 91 0.00 2.89 2.94
C LEU A 91 -0.60 3.13 4.32
N TYR A 92 0.23 3.52 5.29
CA TYR A 92 -0.22 3.86 6.63
C TYR A 92 0.41 5.16 7.11
N HIS A 93 -0.30 5.91 7.96
CA HIS A 93 0.29 7.11 8.58
C HIS A 93 1.33 6.69 9.64
N PRO A 94 2.52 7.31 9.74
CA PRO A 94 3.57 6.92 10.69
C PRO A 94 3.11 6.84 12.16
N CYS A 95 2.16 7.70 12.55
CA CYS A 95 1.56 7.71 13.89
C CYS A 95 0.38 6.73 14.08
N ALA A 96 0.11 5.83 13.13
CA ALA A 96 -0.92 4.82 13.30
C ALA A 96 -0.57 3.88 14.48
N PRO A 97 -1.57 3.45 15.29
CA PRO A 97 -1.39 2.46 16.34
C PRO A 97 -0.62 1.23 15.86
N VAL A 98 0.36 0.78 16.66
CA VAL A 98 1.22 -0.38 16.34
C VAL A 98 0.39 -1.60 15.96
N ARG A 99 -0.67 -1.90 16.73
CA ARG A 99 -1.58 -3.02 16.43
C ARG A 99 -2.20 -2.97 15.03
N GLN A 100 -2.51 -1.79 14.48
CA GLN A 100 -3.05 -1.68 13.12
C GLN A 100 -1.97 -1.96 12.07
N ARG A 101 -0.73 -1.54 12.34
CA ARG A 101 0.42 -1.82 11.48
C ARG A 101 0.76 -3.32 11.48
N ASP A 102 0.71 -3.96 12.64
CA ASP A 102 0.94 -5.41 12.77
C ASP A 102 -0.12 -6.23 12.01
N LEU A 103 -1.38 -5.78 12.02
CA LEU A 103 -2.45 -6.42 11.23
C LEU A 103 -2.20 -6.27 9.71
N LEU A 104 -1.75 -5.10 9.24
CA LEU A 104 -1.37 -4.90 7.84
C LEU A 104 -0.17 -5.77 7.44
N SER A 105 0.84 -5.85 8.31
CA SER A 105 2.00 -6.73 8.15
C SER A 105 1.57 -8.19 7.99
N ALA A 106 0.74 -8.68 8.91
CA ALA A 106 0.22 -10.06 8.84
C ALA A 106 -0.57 -10.33 7.56
N LEU A 107 -1.40 -9.38 7.11
CA LEU A 107 -2.16 -9.50 5.85
C LEU A 107 -1.23 -9.61 4.63
N GLY A 108 -0.21 -8.74 4.56
CA GLY A 108 0.81 -8.77 3.51
C GLY A 108 1.55 -10.10 3.49
N HIS A 109 2.11 -10.49 4.63
CA HIS A 109 2.99 -11.66 4.74
C HIS A 109 2.31 -12.99 4.45
N CYS A 110 1.02 -13.12 4.78
CA CYS A 110 0.35 -14.42 4.74
C CYS A 110 -0.61 -14.62 3.58
N CYS A 111 -1.15 -13.56 2.99
CA CYS A 111 -2.23 -13.71 2.01
C CYS A 111 -1.89 -13.11 0.63
N LEU A 112 -0.73 -12.46 0.46
CA LEU A 112 -0.36 -11.79 -0.79
C LEU A 112 1.00 -12.25 -1.32
N SER A 113 1.07 -12.48 -2.64
CA SER A 113 2.30 -12.90 -3.33
C SER A 113 3.22 -11.75 -3.70
N ASP A 114 2.67 -10.55 -3.90
CA ASP A 114 3.42 -9.31 -4.18
C ASP A 114 2.73 -8.13 -3.47
N TYR A 115 3.44 -7.53 -2.53
CA TYR A 115 2.92 -6.45 -1.70
C TYR A 115 4.01 -5.46 -1.31
N ILE A 116 3.61 -4.20 -1.10
CA ILE A 116 4.45 -3.15 -0.54
C ILE A 116 3.76 -2.59 0.69
N ILE A 117 4.44 -2.57 1.83
CA ILE A 117 3.98 -1.84 3.03
C ILE A 117 4.94 -0.69 3.28
N THR A 118 4.43 0.55 3.36
CA THR A 118 5.27 1.72 3.61
C THR A 118 4.49 2.81 4.36
N PRO A 119 5.16 3.58 5.24
CA PRO A 119 4.57 4.77 5.79
C PRO A 119 4.37 5.84 4.69
N HIS A 120 3.27 6.60 4.79
CA HIS A 120 2.99 7.76 3.95
C HIS A 120 2.53 8.93 4.83
N PRO A 121 3.41 9.91 5.13
CA PRO A 121 3.12 11.01 6.06
C PRO A 121 1.96 11.91 5.65
N ASP A 122 1.70 12.02 4.34
CA ASP A 122 0.64 12.91 3.83
C ASP A 122 -0.77 12.31 4.00
N LEU A 123 -0.89 11.11 4.58
CA LEU A 123 -2.18 10.54 4.96
C LEU A 123 -2.78 11.27 6.17
N SER A 124 -4.06 11.61 6.14
CA SER A 124 -4.72 12.07 7.35
C SER A 124 -4.79 10.93 8.38
N LYS A 125 -4.53 11.27 9.66
CA LYS A 125 -4.62 10.31 10.79
C LYS A 125 -6.03 9.72 10.94
N HIS A 126 -7.03 10.44 10.45
CA HIS A 126 -8.44 10.15 10.62
C HIS A 126 -9.11 9.93 9.25
N ARG A 127 -8.78 8.85 8.54
CA ARG A 127 -9.62 8.41 7.40
C ARG A 127 -10.76 7.53 7.90
N VAL A 128 -11.75 8.17 8.51
CA VAL A 128 -13.15 7.75 8.43
C VAL A 128 -13.88 8.90 7.74
N SER A 129 -14.16 8.72 6.43
CA SER A 129 -15.04 9.54 5.59
C SER A 129 -14.96 11.07 5.78
N GLU A 130 -14.14 11.76 4.98
CA GLU A 130 -14.37 13.19 4.73
C GLU A 130 -15.20 13.34 3.44
N SER A 131 -16.51 13.47 3.63
CA SER A 131 -17.41 14.08 2.66
C SER A 131 -17.09 15.57 2.59
N HIS A 132 -16.53 16.03 1.47
CA HIS A 132 -16.48 17.45 1.16
C HIS A 132 -17.83 17.88 0.55
N THR A 133 -18.33 18.98 1.11
CA THR A 133 -19.55 19.74 0.84
C THR A 133 -19.87 19.97 -0.63
#